data_AF-A0A934BAI4-F1
#
_entry.id   AF-A0A934BAI4-F1
#
_cell.length_a   1.000
_cell.length_b   1.000
_cell.length_c   1.000
_cell.angle_alpha   90.00
_cell.angle_beta   90.00
_cell.angle_gamma   90.00
#
_symmetry.space_group_name_H-M   'P 1'
#
loop_
_entity.id
_entity.type
_entity.pdbx_description
1 polymer ?
#
loop_
_entity_poly.entity_id
_entity_poly.type
_entity_poly.pdbx_seq_one_letter_code
_entity_poly.pdbx_strand_id
1 'polypeptide(L)'
;MKAISIKQPFIDLIIKGQKTLEIRSWQTKVRGDVLLCSSANPKIKGLLSGYALAIAEIVDCRPFMKKDAMLACCGYEPGWDSLIREKPFP
;
A
#
# COMPACT_ATOMS: atom_id res chain seq x y z
N MET A 1 -0.74 -9.09 -15.25
CA MET A 1 -0.77 -8.08 -14.17
C MET A 1 -0.64 -8.77 -12.82
N LYS A 2 0.18 -8.27 -11.90
CA LYS A 2 0.30 -8.78 -10.52
C LYS A 2 -0.71 -8.05 -9.62
N ALA A 3 -1.00 -8.59 -8.45
CA ALA A 3 -1.91 -7.97 -7.49
C ALA A 3 -1.33 -7.99 -6.08
N ILE A 4 -1.68 -7.00 -5.26
CA ILE A 4 -1.38 -6.93 -3.84
C ILE A 4 -2.66 -6.69 -3.04
N SER A 5 -2.84 -7.43 -1.96
CA SER A 5 -3.96 -7.22 -1.05
C SER A 5 -3.53 -6.33 0.12
N ILE A 6 -4.28 -5.25 0.35
CA ILE A 6 -4.04 -4.24 1.37
C ILE A 6 -5.26 -4.20 2.30
N LYS A 7 -5.02 -4.17 3.62
CA LYS A 7 -6.10 -4.15 4.61
C LYS A 7 -6.76 -2.77 4.70
N GLN A 8 -8.05 -2.77 5.03
CA GLN A 8 -8.72 -1.55 5.45
C GLN A 8 -8.20 -1.10 6.84
N PRO A 9 -8.06 0.22 7.08
CA PRO A 9 -8.44 1.35 6.23
C PRO A 9 -7.36 1.84 5.23
N PHE A 10 -6.20 1.16 5.13
CA PHE A 10 -5.04 1.69 4.42
C PHE A 10 -5.22 1.80 2.91
N ILE A 11 -5.91 0.86 2.28
CA ILE A 11 -6.17 0.93 0.82
C ILE A 11 -7.03 2.15 0.46
N ASP A 12 -8.00 2.50 1.31
CA ASP A 12 -8.79 3.72 1.14
C ASP A 12 -7.94 4.99 1.23
N LEU A 13 -6.90 5.00 2.06
CA LEU A 13 -5.94 6.12 2.11
C LEU A 13 -5.12 6.22 0.83
N ILE A 14 -4.80 5.10 0.18
CA ILE A 14 -4.08 5.07 -1.09
C ILE A 14 -4.97 5.59 -2.22
N ILE A 15 -6.22 5.12 -2.28
CA ILE A 15 -7.21 5.58 -3.28
C ILE A 15 -7.47 7.09 -3.14
N LYS A 16 -7.50 7.62 -1.91
CA LYS A 16 -7.64 9.06 -1.64
C LYS A 16 -6.36 9.87 -1.89
N GLY A 17 -5.26 9.24 -2.27
CA GLY A 17 -3.95 9.88 -2.48
C GLY A 17 -3.25 10.35 -1.19
N GLN A 18 -3.74 9.95 -0.02
CA GLN A 18 -3.17 10.34 1.28
C GLN A 18 -1.97 9.47 1.67
N LYS A 19 -2.02 8.17 1.31
CA LYS A 19 -0.94 7.20 1.50
C LYS A 19 -0.30 6.90 0.16
N THR A 20 1.00 7.16 0.03
CA THR A 20 1.76 6.94 -1.22
C THR A 20 2.82 5.87 -1.07
N LEU A 21 3.07 5.42 0.16
CA LEU A 21 4.06 4.40 0.50
C LEU A 21 3.38 3.26 1.23
N GLU A 22 3.42 2.06 0.68
CA GLU A 22 2.96 0.83 1.30
C GLU A 22 4.12 0.11 2.00
N ILE A 23 3.88 -0.48 3.17
CA ILE A 23 4.94 -1.15 3.95
C ILE A 23 4.68 -2.65 4.01
N ARG A 24 5.73 -3.45 3.80
CA ARG A 24 5.69 -4.90 3.92
C ARG A 24 6.92 -5.43 4.64
N SER A 25 6.78 -6.61 5.25
CA SER A 25 7.88 -7.35 5.86
C SER A 25 8.80 -8.04 4.85
N TRP A 26 8.56 -7.88 3.56
CA TRP A 26 9.32 -8.54 2.49
C TRP A 26 9.47 -7.62 1.29
N GLN A 27 10.65 -7.65 0.67
CA GLN A 27 10.94 -6.86 -0.52
C GLN A 27 10.42 -7.51 -1.80
N THR A 28 9.94 -6.69 -2.74
CA THR A 28 9.50 -7.15 -4.05
C THR A 28 10.41 -6.64 -5.16
N LYS A 29 10.69 -7.52 -6.13
CA LYS A 29 11.36 -7.16 -7.40
C LYS A 29 10.38 -6.72 -8.49
N VAL A 30 9.07 -6.79 -8.23
CA VAL A 30 8.04 -6.33 -9.19
C VAL A 30 8.16 -4.81 -9.39
N ARG A 31 8.06 -4.38 -10.64
CA ARG A 31 8.01 -2.97 -11.06
C ARG A 31 6.94 -2.80 -12.13
N GLY A 32 6.32 -1.62 -12.19
CA GLY A 32 5.19 -1.33 -13.07
C GLY A 32 3.82 -1.61 -12.43
N ASP A 33 2.79 -1.73 -13.27
CA ASP A 33 1.39 -1.76 -12.82
C ASP A 33 1.02 -3.01 -12.01
N VAL A 34 0.34 -2.76 -10.90
CA VAL A 34 -0.25 -3.77 -10.01
C VAL A 34 -1.70 -3.44 -9.68
N LEU A 35 -2.50 -4.48 -9.52
CA LEU A 35 -3.86 -4.38 -9.03
C LEU A 35 -3.87 -4.29 -7.50
N LEU A 36 -4.49 -3.25 -6.96
CA LEU A 36 -4.72 -3.09 -5.53
C LEU A 36 -6.07 -3.70 -5.15
N CYS A 37 -6.03 -4.65 -4.22
CA CYS A 37 -7.22 -5.34 -3.71
C CYS A 37 -7.40 -5.06 -2.22
N SER A 38 -8.61 -4.74 -1.78
CA SER A 38 -8.91 -4.69 -0.36
C SER A 38 -9.01 -6.11 0.20
N SER A 39 -8.30 -6.37 1.31
CA SER A 39 -8.45 -7.63 2.02
C SER A 39 -9.91 -7.81 2.47
N ALA A 40 -10.37 -9.07 2.53
CA ALA A 40 -11.74 -9.37 2.98
C ALA A 40 -12.01 -8.97 4.45
N ASN A 41 -10.94 -8.86 5.25
CA ASN A 41 -10.99 -8.46 6.66
C ASN A 41 -9.88 -7.42 6.97
N PRO A 42 -10.11 -6.47 7.89
CA PRO A 42 -11.35 -6.26 8.65
C PRO A 42 -12.48 -5.67 7.80
N LYS A 43 -13.74 -5.97 8.14
CA LYS A 43 -14.91 -5.32 7.54
C LYS A 43 -15.21 -4.03 8.28
N ILE A 44 -14.87 -2.90 7.67
CA ILE A 44 -15.15 -1.57 8.22
C ILE A 44 -16.41 -1.02 7.54
N LYS A 45 -17.42 -0.60 8.31
CA LYS A 45 -18.69 -0.07 7.77
C LYS A 45 -18.39 1.14 6.87
N GLY A 46 -18.93 1.11 5.65
CA GLY A 46 -18.76 2.17 4.65
C GLY A 46 -17.53 2.01 3.74
N LEU A 47 -16.66 1.00 3.97
CA LEU A 47 -15.51 0.72 3.12
C LEU A 47 -15.67 -0.62 2.38
N LEU A 48 -15.13 -0.69 1.16
CA LEU A 48 -15.18 -1.89 0.31
C LEU A 48 -14.12 -2.90 0.77
N SER A 49 -14.53 -4.05 1.31
CA SER A 49 -13.64 -5.13 1.76
C SER A 49 -13.81 -6.37 0.90
N GLY A 50 -12.72 -6.95 0.39
CA GLY A 50 -12.74 -8.12 -0.50
C GLY A 50 -12.91 -7.80 -1.98
N TYR A 51 -12.55 -6.60 -2.43
CA TYR A 51 -12.73 -6.14 -3.82
C TYR A 51 -11.39 -5.74 -4.45
N ALA A 52 -11.29 -5.88 -5.77
CA ALA A 52 -10.28 -5.17 -6.55
C ALA A 52 -10.73 -3.70 -6.72
N LEU A 53 -9.88 -2.73 -6.35
CA LEU A 53 -10.30 -1.33 -6.23
C LEU A 53 -9.59 -0.37 -7.18
N ALA A 54 -8.29 -0.57 -7.43
CA ALA A 54 -7.50 0.37 -8.20
C ALA A 54 -6.29 -0.30 -8.86
N ILE A 55 -5.69 0.38 -9.83
CA ILE A 55 -4.37 0.05 -10.36
C ILE A 55 -3.39 1.11 -9.84
N ALA A 56 -2.21 0.66 -9.43
CA ALA A 56 -1.10 1.55 -9.06
C ALA A 56 0.21 1.04 -9.65
N GLU A 57 1.16 1.94 -9.83
CA GLU A 57 2.51 1.60 -10.28
C GLU A 57 3.43 1.35 -9.09
N ILE A 58 4.13 0.21 -9.07
CA ILE A 58 5.27 -0.01 -8.16
C ILE A 58 6.52 0.58 -8.81
N VAL A 59 6.95 1.73 -8.30
CA VAL A 59 8.12 2.47 -8.82
C VAL A 59 9.42 1.96 -8.19
N ASP A 60 9.42 1.72 -6.87
CA ASP A 60 10.61 1.31 -6.13
C ASP A 60 10.26 0.47 -4.90
N CYS A 61 11.25 -0.31 -4.45
CA CYS A 61 11.20 -1.11 -3.22
C CYS A 61 12.53 -1.00 -2.47
N ARG A 62 12.51 -0.35 -1.31
CA ARG A 62 13.69 -0.11 -0.45
C ARG A 62 13.35 -0.22 1.04
N PRO A 63 14.33 -0.30 1.96
CA PRO A 63 14.07 -0.26 3.40
C PRO A 63 13.25 0.97 3.82
N PHE A 64 12.35 0.78 4.79
CA PHE A 64 11.53 1.85 5.36
C PHE A 64 12.35 2.72 6.32
N MET A 65 12.24 4.04 6.19
CA MET A 65 12.98 5.00 7.01
C MET A 65 12.01 5.87 7.82
N LYS A 66 12.48 6.44 8.93
CA LYS A 66 11.68 7.34 9.78
C LYS A 66 11.01 8.49 9.01
N LYS A 67 11.67 9.03 7.99
CA LYS A 67 11.13 10.09 7.13
C LYS A 67 9.92 9.68 6.30
N ASP A 68 9.73 8.38 6.07
CA ASP A 68 8.67 7.84 5.23
C ASP A 68 7.35 7.64 5.99
N ALA A 69 7.39 7.67 7.32
CA ALA A 69 6.25 7.39 8.20
C ALA A 69 5.00 8.22 7.86
N MET A 70 5.19 9.51 7.57
CA MET A 70 4.11 10.42 7.18
C MET A 70 3.45 9.97 5.86
N LEU A 71 4.25 9.64 4.85
CA LEU A 71 3.77 9.23 3.53
C LEU A 71 3.18 7.81 3.52
N ALA A 72 3.55 6.99 4.52
CA ALA A 72 2.96 5.68 4.76
C ALA A 72 1.73 5.71 5.69
N CYS A 73 1.40 6.87 6.26
CA CYS A 73 0.33 7.05 7.24
C CYS A 73 0.40 6.06 8.42
N CYS A 74 1.60 5.81 8.93
CA CYS A 74 1.82 4.92 10.07
C CYS A 74 2.97 5.40 10.95
N GLY A 75 3.14 4.78 12.12
CA GLY A 75 4.33 4.96 12.95
C GLY A 75 5.61 4.43 12.29
N TYR A 76 6.74 4.68 12.93
CA TYR A 76 8.03 4.10 12.56
C TYR A 76 8.63 3.37 13.75
N GLU A 77 9.06 2.14 13.51
CA GLU A 77 9.89 1.37 14.42
C GLU A 77 11.13 0.86 13.68
N PRO A 78 12.31 0.84 14.31
CA PRO A 78 13.50 0.24 13.73
C PRO A 78 13.27 -1.24 13.36
N GLY A 79 13.65 -1.65 12.15
CA GLY A 79 13.51 -3.03 11.67
C GLY A 79 12.23 -3.34 10.87
N TRP A 80 11.51 -2.33 10.39
CA TRP A 80 10.41 -2.52 9.44
C TRP A 80 10.96 -2.53 7.99
N ASP A 81 10.71 -3.59 7.23
CA ASP A 81 11.71 -4.07 6.26
C ASP A 81 11.52 -3.70 4.78
N SER A 82 10.42 -3.08 4.35
CA SER A 82 10.35 -2.58 2.97
C SER A 82 9.19 -1.65 2.68
N LEU A 83 9.43 -0.74 1.73
CA LEU A 83 8.53 0.30 1.27
C LEU A 83 8.27 0.14 -0.22
N ILE A 84 7.01 0.04 -0.61
CA ILE A 84 6.53 0.03 -1.99
C ILE A 84 5.97 1.43 -2.26
N ARG A 85 6.57 2.17 -3.18
CA ARG A 85 6.02 3.46 -3.62
C ARG A 85 4.93 3.19 -4.65
N GLU A 86 3.69 3.52 -4.30
CA GLU A 86 2.51 3.35 -5.15
C GLU A 86 2.05 4.72 -5.67
N LYS A 87 1.88 4.83 -6.98
CA LYS A 87 1.25 5.99 -7.61
C LYS A 87 -0.16 5.58 -8.06
N PRO A 88 -1.24 6.05 -7.40
CA PRO A 88 -2.60 5.78 -7.89
C PRO A 88 -2.78 6.43 -9.26
N PHE A 89 -3.45 5.73 -10.18
CA PHE A 89 -3.84 6.29 -11.46
C PHE A 89 -4.84 7.46 -11.23
N PRO A 90 -4.70 8.60 -11.95
CA PRO A 90 -5.60 9.75 -11.79
C PRO A 90 -7.06 9.43 -12.12
#